data_AF-A0A7C1DN39-F1
#
_entry.id   AF-A0A7C1DN39-F1
#
_cell.length_a   1.000
_cell.length_b   1.000
_cell.length_c   1.000
_cell.angle_alpha   90.00
_cell.angle_beta   90.00
_cell.angle_gamma   90.00
#
_symmetry.space_group_name_H-M   'P 1'
#
loop_
_entity.id
_entity.type
_entity.pdbx_description
1 polymer ?
#
loop_
_entity_poly.entity_id
_entity_poly.type
_entity_poly.pdbx_seq_one_letter_code
_entity_poly.pdbx_strand_id
1 'polypeptide(L)'
;MFKWRVSQGFFNHSEINLINRYGELFFNLIKGRKQPINETEKSLMDVGLEKKEPITDIESALYKYMLRLNWEKENPGLVDSTTRKANNDGFAGSREAFYKEFHRSRKRDEGW
;
A
#
# COMPACT_ATOMS: atom_id res chain seq x y z
N MET A 1 3.59 18.86 2.06
CA MET A 1 4.28 17.67 1.53
C MET A 1 5.17 17.12 2.64
N PHE A 2 4.70 16.08 3.33
CA PHE A 2 5.41 15.52 4.48
C PHE A 2 6.65 14.76 4.00
N LYS A 3 7.83 15.11 4.52
CA LYS A 3 9.12 14.50 4.13
C LYS A 3 9.32 13.15 4.82
N TRP A 4 8.46 12.18 4.54
CA TRP A 4 8.79 10.78 4.83
C TRP A 4 9.74 10.30 3.73
N ARG A 5 11.05 10.28 4.02
CA ARG A 5 11.97 9.48 3.21
C ARG A 5 11.48 8.05 3.34
N VAL A 6 11.10 7.45 2.22
CA VAL A 6 10.95 6.01 2.13
C VAL A 6 12.32 5.46 2.50
N SER A 7 12.53 5.14 3.78
CA SER A 7 13.63 4.24 4.09
C SER A 7 13.29 3.02 3.23
N GLN A 8 14.26 2.50 2.51
CA GLN A 8 14.15 1.24 1.77
C GLN A 8 13.92 0.05 2.75
N GLY A 9 13.34 0.34 3.93
CA GLY A 9 13.18 -0.51 5.07
C GLY A 9 12.06 -1.49 4.83
N PHE A 10 12.49 -2.74 4.70
CA PHE A 10 11.80 -3.97 5.02
C PHE A 10 10.53 -3.78 5.85
N PHE A 11 9.45 -4.44 5.44
CA PHE A 11 8.27 -4.59 6.27
C PHE A 11 8.54 -5.68 7.31
N ASN A 12 8.29 -5.40 8.58
CA ASN A 12 8.32 -6.43 9.61
C ASN A 12 7.05 -7.29 9.56
N HIS A 13 7.06 -8.45 10.21
CA HIS A 13 5.93 -9.39 10.17
C HIS A 13 4.58 -8.76 10.60
N SER A 14 4.59 -7.87 11.59
CA SER A 14 3.39 -7.16 12.04
C SER A 14 2.85 -6.20 10.98
N GLU A 15 3.72 -5.41 10.35
CA GLU A 15 3.33 -4.52 9.25
C GLU A 15 2.72 -5.32 8.08
N ILE A 16 3.30 -6.47 7.75
CA ILE A 16 2.80 -7.36 6.69
C ILE A 16 1.40 -7.88 7.02
N ASN A 17 1.17 -8.31 8.26
CA ASN A 17 -0.15 -8.76 8.71
C ASN A 17 -1.19 -7.64 8.64
N LEU A 18 -0.82 -6.42 9.01
CA LEU A 18 -1.70 -5.25 8.90
C LEU A 18 -2.02 -4.92 7.43
N ILE A 19 -1.02 -4.95 6.55
CA ILE A 19 -1.22 -4.70 5.11
C ILE A 19 -2.11 -5.78 4.50
N ASN A 20 -1.88 -7.06 4.82
CA ASN A 20 -2.72 -8.15 4.32
C ASN A 20 -4.18 -8.02 4.78
N ARG A 21 -4.39 -7.57 6.02
CA ARG A 21 -5.73 -7.45 6.60
C ARG A 21 -6.49 -6.21 6.14
N TYR A 22 -5.80 -5.08 5.94
CA TYR A 22 -6.44 -3.78 5.73
C TYR A 22 -6.09 -3.12 4.39
N GLY A 23 -5.17 -3.69 3.61
CA GLY A 23 -4.66 -3.09 2.37
C GLY A 23 -5.72 -2.86 1.30
N GLU A 24 -6.63 -3.82 1.10
CA GLU A 24 -7.72 -3.68 0.14
C GLU A 24 -8.71 -2.58 0.56
N LEU A 25 -9.10 -2.57 1.84
CA LEU A 25 -9.97 -1.54 2.41
C LEU A 25 -9.35 -0.16 2.23
N PHE A 26 -8.09 0.00 2.65
CA PHE A 26 -7.33 1.24 2.50
C PHE A 26 -7.32 1.71 1.05
N PHE A 27 -7.06 0.82 0.11
CA PHE A 27 -7.03 1.15 -1.31
C PHE A 27 -8.40 1.61 -1.85
N ASN A 28 -9.47 0.90 -1.49
CA ASN A 28 -10.81 1.27 -1.92
C ASN A 28 -11.25 2.63 -1.37
N LEU A 29 -10.83 2.97 -0.15
CA LEU A 29 -11.06 4.28 0.45
C LEU A 29 -10.33 5.39 -0.32
N ILE A 30 -9.02 5.27 -0.55
CA ILE A 30 -8.24 6.31 -1.24
C ILE A 30 -8.62 6.47 -2.72
N LYS A 31 -9.18 5.43 -3.36
CA LYS A 31 -9.70 5.48 -4.73
C LYS A 31 -11.14 5.98 -4.82
N GLY A 32 -11.80 6.25 -3.69
CA GLY A 32 -13.21 6.64 -3.67
C GLY A 32 -14.16 5.53 -4.10
N ARG A 33 -13.70 4.28 -4.16
CA ARG A 33 -14.51 3.09 -4.47
C ARG A 33 -15.37 2.67 -3.28
N LYS A 34 -14.97 3.07 -2.08
CA LYS A 34 -15.71 2.90 -0.83
C LYS A 34 -15.69 4.21 -0.05
N GLN A 35 -16.83 4.57 0.54
CA GLN A 35 -16.94 5.66 1.51
C GLN A 35 -16.60 5.16 2.92
N PRO A 36 -15.91 5.94 3.75
CA PRO A 36 -15.63 5.55 5.12
C PRO A 36 -16.92 5.48 5.94
N ILE A 37 -17.15 4.35 6.63
CA ILE A 37 -18.36 4.15 7.45
C ILE A 37 -18.12 4.33 8.95
N ASN A 38 -16.88 4.53 9.37
CA ASN A 38 -16.49 4.77 10.76
C ASN A 38 -15.23 5.65 10.84
N GLU A 39 -14.91 6.12 12.04
CA GLU A 39 -13.76 7.00 12.29
C GLU A 39 -12.42 6.35 11.92
N THR A 40 -12.27 5.04 12.10
CA THR A 40 -11.05 4.33 11.70
C THR A 40 -10.85 4.38 10.18
N GLU A 41 -11.89 4.05 9.39
CA GLU A 41 -11.84 4.12 7.93
C GLU A 41 -11.61 5.55 7.43
N LYS A 42 -12.26 6.54 8.08
CA LYS A 42 -12.05 7.95 7.76
C LYS A 42 -10.60 8.37 8.01
N SER A 43 -10.04 7.97 9.15
CA SER A 43 -8.66 8.25 9.51
C SER A 43 -7.67 7.61 8.52
N LEU A 44 -7.91 6.36 8.14
CA LEU A 44 -7.15 5.66 7.11
C LEU A 44 -7.21 6.37 5.76
N MET A 45 -8.40 6.81 5.34
CA MET A 45 -8.58 7.58 4.13
C MET A 45 -7.82 8.91 4.18
N ASP A 46 -7.90 9.66 5.28
CA ASP A 46 -7.21 10.94 5.44
C ASP A 46 -5.69 10.79 5.41
N VAL A 47 -5.14 9.72 6.01
CA VAL A 47 -3.71 9.38 5.92
C VAL A 47 -3.31 9.06 4.47
N GLY A 48 -4.09 8.22 3.78
CA GLY A 48 -3.79 7.84 2.40
C GLY A 48 -3.96 8.98 1.39
N LEU A 49 -4.76 9.99 1.70
CA LEU A 49 -4.88 11.24 0.93
C LEU A 49 -3.91 12.32 1.40
N GLU A 50 -2.96 12.00 2.27
CA GLU A 50 -1.96 12.92 2.84
C GLU A 50 -2.56 14.16 3.54
N LYS A 51 -3.80 14.05 4.03
CA LYS A 51 -4.50 15.08 4.82
C LYS A 51 -4.12 15.04 6.29
N LYS A 52 -3.57 13.91 6.75
CA LYS A 52 -3.22 13.62 8.14
C LYS A 52 -1.92 12.80 8.18
N GLU A 53 -1.10 13.02 9.19
CA GLU A 53 0.03 12.12 9.48
C GLU A 53 -0.45 10.79 10.11
N PRO A 54 0.20 9.66 9.80
CA PRO A 54 -0.10 8.39 10.43
C PRO A 54 0.31 8.43 11.92
N ILE A 55 -0.59 8.02 12.81
CA ILE A 55 -0.36 7.99 14.27
C ILE A 55 -0.52 6.60 14.88
N THR A 56 -1.22 5.71 14.19
CA THR A 56 -1.39 4.30 14.59
C THR A 56 -0.49 3.38 13.78
N ASP A 57 -0.27 2.16 14.28
CA ASP A 57 0.49 1.13 13.58
C ASP A 57 -0.15 0.76 12.24
N ILE A 58 -1.48 0.71 12.19
CA ILE A 58 -2.25 0.41 10.97
C ILE A 58 -2.02 1.49 9.92
N GLU A 59 -2.21 2.76 10.31
CA GLU A 59 -1.98 3.90 9.42
C GLU A 59 -0.53 3.94 8.93
N SER A 60 0.44 3.72 9.83
CA SER A 60 1.86 3.76 9.51
C SER A 60 2.24 2.67 8.51
N ALA A 61 1.79 1.43 8.74
CA ALA A 61 2.07 0.31 7.84
C ALA A 61 1.48 0.54 6.44
N LEU A 62 0.23 1.00 6.36
CA LEU A 62 -0.46 1.25 5.09
C LEU A 62 0.09 2.46 4.35
N TYR A 63 0.45 3.53 5.07
CA TYR A 63 1.10 4.71 4.49
C TYR A 63 2.49 4.38 3.94
N LYS A 64 3.31 3.67 4.71
CA LYS A 64 4.61 3.14 4.24
C LYS A 64 4.43 2.27 3.00
N TYR A 65 3.39 1.45 2.97
CA TYR A 65 3.06 0.62 1.82
C TYR A 65 2.70 1.45 0.58
N MET A 66 1.86 2.47 0.73
CA MET A 66 1.53 3.40 -0.35
C MET A 66 2.78 4.11 -0.90
N LEU A 67 3.65 4.61 -0.03
CA LEU A 67 4.90 5.24 -0.43
C LEU A 67 5.80 4.27 -1.21
N ARG A 68 5.85 3.00 -0.80
CA ARG A 68 6.59 1.95 -1.53
C ARG A 68 6.01 1.75 -2.93
N LEU A 69 4.69 1.67 -3.08
CA LEU A 69 4.05 1.51 -4.38
C LEU A 69 4.29 2.72 -5.31
N ASN A 70 4.22 3.93 -4.77
CA ASN A 70 4.52 5.15 -5.54
C ASN A 70 5.97 5.16 -6.01
N TRP A 71 6.91 4.82 -5.11
CA TRP A 71 8.33 4.72 -5.45
C TRP A 71 8.58 3.66 -6.54
N GLU A 72 7.95 2.49 -6.46
CA GLU A 72 8.08 1.42 -7.47
C GLU A 72 7.53 1.87 -8.84
N LYS A 73 6.44 2.64 -8.85
CA LYS A 73 5.88 3.22 -10.07
C LYS A 73 6.81 4.26 -10.71
N GLU A 74 7.48 5.06 -9.90
CA GLU A 74 8.44 6.07 -10.37
C GLU A 74 9.79 5.45 -10.79
N ASN A 75 10.11 4.26 -10.29
CA ASN A 75 11.40 3.61 -10.50
C ASN A 75 11.27 2.18 -11.07
N PRO A 76 10.53 1.95 -12.16
CA PRO A 76 10.20 0.60 -12.63
C PRO A 76 11.42 -0.26 -12.97
N GLY A 77 12.51 0.36 -13.42
CA GLY A 77 13.78 -0.32 -13.75
C GLY A 77 14.60 -0.77 -12.54
N LEU A 78 14.32 -0.24 -11.34
CA LEU A 78 14.97 -0.65 -10.08
C LEU A 78 14.17 -1.76 -9.36
N VAL A 79 12.97 -2.07 -9.84
CA VAL A 79 12.12 -3.17 -9.38
C VAL A 79 12.44 -4.45 -10.17
N ASP A 80 13.72 -4.71 -10.41
CA ASP A 80 14.21 -5.98 -10.94
C ASP A 80 13.99 -7.11 -9.92
N SER A 81 13.79 -8.34 -10.43
CA SER A 81 13.88 -9.61 -9.71
C SER A 81 15.01 -9.68 -8.67
N THR A 82 16.13 -8.99 -8.87
CA THR A 82 17.24 -8.92 -7.92
C THR A 82 16.89 -8.11 -6.66
N THR A 83 16.22 -6.96 -6.79
CA THR A 83 15.65 -6.21 -5.65
C THR A 83 14.49 -6.98 -5.01
N ARG A 84 13.72 -7.76 -5.80
CA ARG A 84 12.62 -8.63 -5.31
C ARG A 84 13.13 -9.81 -4.46
N LYS A 85 14.33 -10.36 -4.77
CA LYS A 85 14.99 -11.40 -3.98
C LYS A 85 15.78 -10.84 -2.79
N ALA A 86 16.45 -9.71 -2.97
CA ALA A 86 17.27 -9.08 -1.94
C ALA A 86 16.44 -8.52 -0.77
N ASN A 87 15.19 -8.11 -1.03
CA ASN A 87 14.35 -7.57 0.04
C ASN A 87 13.91 -8.60 1.07
N ASN A 88 14.08 -9.92 0.86
CA ASN A 88 13.96 -11.01 1.85
C ASN A 88 12.91 -10.81 2.97
N ASP A 89 11.81 -10.11 2.69
CA ASP A 89 10.88 -9.56 3.67
C ASP A 89 9.65 -10.45 3.81
N GLY A 90 9.62 -11.60 3.12
CA GLY A 90 8.46 -12.47 3.03
C GLY A 90 7.28 -11.83 2.28
N PHE A 91 7.45 -10.62 1.73
CA PHE A 91 6.36 -9.84 1.14
C PHE A 91 6.11 -10.16 -0.33
N ALA A 92 6.96 -10.98 -0.97
CA ALA A 92 6.77 -11.40 -2.36
C ALA A 92 5.42 -12.11 -2.57
N GLY A 93 4.96 -12.90 -1.59
CA GLY A 93 3.68 -13.63 -1.66
C GLY A 93 2.44 -12.74 -1.49
N SER A 94 2.45 -11.83 -0.51
CA SER A 94 1.37 -10.86 -0.29
C SER A 94 1.28 -9.81 -1.40
N ARG A 95 2.43 -9.46 -1.98
CA ARG A 95 2.54 -8.57 -3.14
C ARG A 95 1.91 -9.15 -4.39
N GLU A 96 2.13 -10.42 -4.75
CA GLU A 96 1.50 -11.03 -5.94
C GLU A 96 -0.02 -11.15 -5.82
N ALA A 97 -0.52 -11.51 -4.63
CA ALA A 97 -1.95 -11.51 -4.34
C ALA A 97 -2.54 -10.10 -4.51
N PHE A 98 -1.89 -9.10 -3.92
CA PHE A 98 -2.29 -7.69 -4.01
C PHE A 98 -2.24 -7.13 -5.44
N TYR A 99 -1.16 -7.35 -6.19
CA TYR A 99 -1.06 -6.90 -7.59
C TYR A 99 -2.09 -7.60 -8.49
N LYS A 100 -2.39 -8.90 -8.27
CA LYS A 100 -3.46 -9.60 -9.00
C LYS A 100 -4.84 -8.98 -8.70
N GLU A 101 -5.14 -8.65 -7.44
CA GLU A 101 -6.39 -7.97 -7.04
C GLU A 101 -6.50 -6.57 -7.66
N PHE A 102 -5.42 -5.79 -7.56
CA PHE A 102 -5.33 -4.41 -8.05
C PHE A 102 -5.47 -4.31 -9.57
N HIS A 103 -4.82 -5.21 -10.32
CA HIS A 103 -4.90 -5.22 -11.79
C HIS A 103 -6.15 -5.93 -12.33
N ARG A 104 -6.70 -6.96 -11.65
CA ARG A 104 -8.04 -7.50 -12.00
C ARG A 104 -9.13 -6.46 -11.86
N SER A 105 -8.99 -5.56 -10.90
CA SER A 105 -9.93 -4.47 -10.67
C SER A 105 -9.73 -3.26 -11.60
N ARG A 106 -8.72 -3.26 -12.47
CA ARG A 106 -8.60 -2.30 -13.59
C ARG A 106 -9.09 -2.88 -14.92
N LYS A 107 -8.86 -4.17 -15.18
CA LYS A 107 -9.36 -4.83 -16.40
C LYS A 107 -10.89 -4.98 -16.47
N ARG A 108 -11.61 -4.77 -15.36
CA ARG A 108 -13.08 -4.72 -15.36
C ARG A 108 -13.66 -3.33 -15.61
N ASP A 109 -12.86 -2.27 -15.42
CA ASP A 109 -13.25 -0.87 -15.70
C ASP A 109 -12.78 -0.42 -17.11
N GLU A 110 -11.76 -1.07 -17.66
CA GLU A 110 -11.31 -0.90 -19.05
C GLU A 110 -11.88 -2.07 -19.89
N GLY A 111 -13.16 -1.96 -20.26
CA GLY A 111 -13.79 -2.89 -21.19
C GLY A 111 -13.02 -2.98 -22.51
N TRP A 112 -12.47 -4.16 -22.76
CA TRP A 112 -12.09 -4.72 -24.06
C TRP A 112 -12.47 -6.19 -24.07
#